data_AF-A0A7C1PUB2-F1
#
_entry.id   AF-A0A7C1PUB2-F1
#
_cell.length_a   1.000
_cell.length_b   1.000
_cell.length_c   1.000
_cell.angle_alpha   90.00
_cell.angle_beta   90.00
_cell.angle_gamma   90.00
#
_symmetry.space_group_name_H-M   'P 1'
#
loop_
_entity.id
_entity.type
_entity.pdbx_description
1 polymer ?
#
loop_
_entity_poly.entity_id
_entity_poly.type
_entity_poly.pdbx_seq_one_letter_code
_entity_poly.pdbx_strand_id
1 'polypeptide(L)' 'MMTLEQLVQKIQKLSPEARQKVEALVEELAQQEAKKPPRQDFYGSLRDLNLPDLSLEDFLQARREMWANFPREFPEGNE' A
#
# COMPACT_ATOMS: atom_id res chain seq x y z
N MET A 1 8.07 10.51 -23.53
CA MET A 1 6.91 9.60 -23.61
C MET A 1 6.61 9.39 -25.09
N MET A 2 6.46 8.15 -25.54
CA MET A 2 6.17 7.85 -26.95
C MET A 2 4.70 8.15 -27.25
N THR A 3 4.38 8.74 -28.41
CA THR A 3 2.98 9.07 -28.75
C THR A 3 2.22 7.83 -29.22
N LEU A 4 0.88 7.86 -29.11
CA LEU A 4 0.01 6.76 -29.55
C LEU A 4 0.22 6.45 -31.05
N GLU A 5 0.37 7.48 -31.87
CA GLU A 5 0.58 7.37 -33.31
C GLU A 5 1.90 6.66 -33.64
N GLN A 6 2.97 7.01 -32.93
CA GLN A 6 4.26 6.35 -33.08
C GLN A 6 4.19 4.88 -32.66
N LEU A 7 3.36 4.55 -31.66
CA LEU A 7 3.20 3.18 -31.15
C LEU A 7 2.50 2.30 -32.19
N VAL A 8 1.40 2.80 -32.75
CA VAL A 8 0.66 2.14 -33.83
C VAL A 8 1.56 1.89 -35.04
N GLN A 9 2.37 2.88 -35.43
CA GLN A 9 3.33 2.75 -36.53
C GLN A 9 4.38 1.66 -36.28
N LYS A 10 4.86 1.47 -35.04
CA LYS A 10 5.79 0.38 -34.71
C LYS A 10 5.10 -0.98 -34.76
N ILE A 11 3.89 -1.11 -34.22
CA ILE A 11 3.14 -2.37 -34.21
C ILE A 11 2.77 -2.80 -35.64
N GLN A 12 2.44 -1.84 -36.52
CA GLN A 12 2.18 -2.11 -37.92
C GLN A 12 3.41 -2.61 -38.69
N LYS A 13 4.63 -2.29 -38.25
CA LYS A 13 5.87 -2.79 -38.88
C LYS A 13 6.28 -4.19 -38.39
N LEU A 14 5.63 -4.73 -37.36
CA LEU A 14 5.92 -6.06 -36.83
C LEU A 14 5.34 -7.18 -37.72
N SER A 15 5.99 -8.33 -37.67
CA SER A 15 5.47 -9.57 -38.25
C SER A 15 4.17 -10.00 -37.56
N PRO A 16 3.32 -10.79 -38.23
CA PRO A 16 2.04 -11.26 -37.65
C PRO A 16 2.22 -12.01 -36.33
N GLU A 17 3.27 -12.82 -36.20
CA GLU A 17 3.59 -13.54 -34.96
C GLU A 17 3.95 -12.58 -33.81
N ALA A 18 4.72 -11.53 -34.09
CA ALA A 18 5.06 -10.52 -33.10
C ALA A 18 3.86 -9.68 -32.68
N ARG A 19 2.90 -9.43 -33.59
CA ARG A 19 1.64 -8.75 -33.26
C ARG A 19 0.77 -9.56 -32.30
N GLN A 20 0.66 -10.87 -32.50
CA GLN A 20 -0.06 -11.75 -31.56
C GLN A 20 0.54 -11.72 -30.15
N LYS A 21 1.88 -11.66 -30.04
CA LYS A 21 2.56 -11.52 -28.74
C LYS A 21 2.25 -10.17 -28.07
N VAL A 22 2.19 -9.09 -28.84
CA VAL A 22 1.80 -7.77 -28.32
C VAL A 22 0.34 -7.78 -27.84
N GLU A 23 -0.56 -8.41 -28.59
CA GLU A 23 -1.97 -8.55 -28.20
C GLU A 23 -2.14 -9.32 -26.89
N ALA A 24 -1.46 -10.46 -26.75
CA ALA A 24 -1.46 -11.24 -25.51
C ALA A 24 -0.91 -10.43 -24.31
N LEU A 25 0.13 -9.61 -24.54
CA LEU A 25 0.73 -8.78 -23.50
C LEU A 25 -0.19 -7.63 -23.08
N VAL A 26 -0.92 -7.02 -24.01
CA VAL A 26 -1.94 -6.00 -23.70
C VAL A 26 -3.06 -6.60 -22.87
N GLU A 27 -3.53 -7.78 -23.23
CA GLU A 27 -4.58 -8.50 -22.49
C GLU A 27 -4.12 -8.85 -21.07
N GLU A 28 -2.88 -9.34 -20.91
CA GLU A 28 -2.30 -9.63 -19.60
C GLU A 28 -2.22 -8.37 -18.72
N LEU A 29 -1.74 -7.26 -19.25
CA LEU A 29 -1.65 -6.00 -18.53
C LEU A 29 -3.03 -5.46 -18.13
N ALA A 30 -4.02 -5.55 -19.01
CA ALA A 30 -5.40 -5.15 -18.71
C ALA A 30 -5.98 -5.99 -17.55
N GLN A 31 -5.72 -7.30 -17.54
CA GLN A 31 -6.13 -8.17 -16.45
C GLN A 31 -5.40 -7.87 -15.14
N GLN A 32 -4.11 -7.51 -15.19
CA GLN A 32 -3.35 -7.11 -13.99
C GLN A 32 -3.85 -5.77 -13.42
N GLU A 33 -4.17 -4.79 -14.27
CA GLU A 33 -4.74 -3.52 -13.81
C GLU A 33 -6.14 -3.67 -13.23
N ALA A 34 -6.96 -4.57 -13.81
CA ALA A 34 -8.27 -4.93 -13.26
C ALA A 34 -8.16 -5.69 -11.93
N LYS A 35 -7.11 -6.51 -11.78
CA LYS A 35 -6.75 -7.22 -10.53
C LYS A 35 -5.92 -6.37 -9.57
N LYS A 36 -6.11 -5.05 -9.53
CA LYS A 36 -5.56 -4.26 -8.40
C LYS A 36 -6.08 -4.90 -7.11
N PRO A 37 -5.19 -5.43 -6.25
CA PRO A 37 -5.65 -6.06 -5.03
C PRO A 37 -6.50 -5.03 -4.27
N PRO A 38 -7.62 -5.45 -3.66
CA PRO A 38 -8.37 -4.54 -2.80
C PRO A 38 -7.37 -3.93 -1.83
N ARG A 39 -7.38 -2.60 -1.72
CA ARG A 39 -6.53 -1.91 -0.74
C ARG A 39 -6.82 -2.59 0.59
N GLN A 40 -5.78 -3.13 1.25
CA GLN A 40 -5.94 -3.70 2.58
C GLN A 40 -6.68 -2.66 3.42
N ASP A 41 -7.83 -3.07 3.95
CA ASP A 41 -8.50 -2.29 4.95
C ASP A 41 -7.62 -2.22 6.19
N PHE A 42 -7.89 -1.26 7.07
CA PHE A 42 -7.13 -1.08 8.30
C PHE A 42 -7.01 -2.39 9.10
N TYR A 43 -8.06 -3.20 9.11
CA TYR A 43 -8.07 -4.53 9.73
C TYR A 43 -7.12 -5.53 9.05
N GLY A 44 -7.03 -5.51 7.72
CA GLY A 44 -6.07 -6.31 6.96
C GLY A 44 -4.62 -5.97 7.29
N SER A 45 -4.28 -4.69 7.48
CA SER A 45 -2.92 -4.28 7.88
C SER A 45 -2.55 -4.70 9.31
N LEU A 46 -3.53 -4.82 10.21
CA LEU A 46 -3.30 -5.27 11.59
C LEU A 46 -3.15 -6.80 11.72
N ARG A 47 -3.65 -7.58 10.75
CA ARG A 47 -3.54 -9.05 10.78
C ARG A 47 -2.09 -9.55 10.72
N ASP A 48 -1.24 -8.84 9.99
CA ASP A 48 0.17 -9.22 9.83
C ASP A 48 1.03 -8.91 11.06
N LEU A 49 0.49 -8.15 12.03
CA LEU A 49 1.23 -7.74 13.23
C LEU A 49 1.34 -8.83 14.30
N ASN A 50 0.75 -10.02 14.10
CA ASN A 50 0.76 -11.15 15.06
C ASN A 50 0.61 -10.68 16.51
N LEU A 51 -0.31 -9.72 16.74
CA LEU A 51 -0.47 -9.15 18.06
C LEU A 51 -0.95 -10.26 19.01
N PRO A 52 -0.31 -10.44 20.17
CA PRO A 52 -0.80 -11.39 21.17
C PRO A 52 -2.18 -10.94 21.64
N ASP A 53 -2.93 -11.84 22.29
CA ASP A 53 -4.20 -11.49 22.92
C ASP A 53 -3.93 -10.47 24.04
N LEU A 54 -4.10 -9.19 23.72
CA LEU A 54 -3.88 -8.09 24.65
C LEU A 54 -5.01 -8.06 25.67
N SER A 55 -4.66 -8.23 26.94
CA SER A 55 -5.62 -8.11 28.03
C SER A 55 -5.85 -6.65 28.40
N LEU A 56 -6.96 -6.37 29.09
CA LEU A 56 -7.22 -5.05 29.65
C LEU A 56 -6.12 -4.60 30.62
N GLU A 57 -5.51 -5.55 31.33
CA GLU A 57 -4.44 -5.27 32.29
C GLU A 57 -3.18 -4.76 31.58
N ASP A 58 -2.82 -5.34 30.43
CA ASP A 58 -1.68 -4.91 29.61
C ASP A 58 -1.85 -3.46 29.13
N PHE A 59 -3.06 -3.10 28.67
CA PHE A 59 -3.37 -1.72 28.27
C PHE A 59 -3.28 -0.74 29.43
N LEU A 60 -3.81 -1.12 30.60
CA LEU A 60 -3.78 -0.27 31.79
C LEU A 60 -2.34 -0.09 32.30
N GLN A 61 -1.52 -1.13 32.22
CA GLN A 61 -0.12 -1.07 32.60
C GLN A 61 0.68 -0.20 31.65
N ALA A 62 0.57 -0.41 30.34
CA ALA A 62 1.24 0.43 29.33
C ALA A 62 0.84 1.90 29.46
N ARG A 63 -0.44 2.18 29.68
CA ARG A 63 -0.92 3.55 29.94
C ARG A 63 -0.29 4.15 31.20
N ARG A 64 -0.20 3.40 32.30
CA ARG A 64 0.45 3.87 33.53
C ARG A 64 1.92 4.19 33.28
N GLU A 65 2.64 3.32 32.58
CA GLU A 65 4.08 3.47 32.30
C GLU A 65 4.36 4.66 31.37
N MET A 66 3.64 4.78 30.25
CA MET A 66 3.81 5.87 29.30
C MET A 66 3.52 7.24 29.91
N TRP A 67 2.54 7.31 30.82
CA TRP A 67 2.12 8.55 31.46
C TRP A 67 2.69 8.74 32.87
N ALA A 68 3.55 7.82 33.35
CA ALA A 68 4.17 7.92 34.67
C ALA A 68 5.03 9.18 34.80
N ASN A 69 5.75 9.52 33.74
CA ASN A 69 6.64 10.67 33.66
C ASN A 69 5.98 11.89 32.99
N PHE A 70 4.66 11.84 32.75
CA PHE A 70 3.98 12.96 32.13
C PHE A 70 3.97 14.14 33.13
N PRO A 71 4.52 15.31 32.76
CA PRO A 71 4.60 16.45 33.66
C PRO A 71 3.19 16.88 34.07
N ARG A 72 2.94 16.90 35.37
CA ARG A 72 1.65 17.28 35.96
C ARG A 72 1.57 18.75 36.31
N GLU A 73 2.71 19.42 36.27
CA GLU A 73 2.86 20.86 36.47
C GLU A 73 3.24 21.47 35.12
N PHE A 74 2.65 22.62 34.80
CA PHE A 74 3.06 23.38 33.64
C PHE A 74 4.48 23.89 33.87
N PRO A 75 5.39 23.84 32.88
CA PRO A 75 6.70 24.44 33.04
C PRO A 75 6.50 25.92 33.37
N GLU A 76 7.00 26.36 34.53
CA GLU A 76 7.01 27.77 34.87
C GLU A 76 7.77 28.50 33.77
N GLY A 77 7.06 29.35 33.04
CA GLY A 77 7.66 30.21 32.04
C GLY A 77 8.63 31.14 32.74
N ASN A 78 9.92 31.00 32.47
CA ASN A 78 10.88 32.05 32.78
C ASN A 78 10.58 33.22 31.83
N GLU A 79 9.83 34.20 32.33
CA GLU A 79 9.70 35.54 31.72
C GLU A 79 11.02 36.32 31.79
#